data_AF-A0A9E3JCQ1-F1
#
_entry.id   AF-A0A9E3JCQ1-F1
#
_cell.length_a   1.000
_cell.length_b   1.000
_cell.length_c   1.000
_cell.angle_alpha   90.00
_cell.angle_beta   90.00
_cell.angle_gamma   90.00
#
_symmetry.space_group_name_H-M   'P 1'
#
loop_
_entity.id
_entity.type
_entity.pdbx_description
1 polymer ?
#
loop_
_entity_poly.entity_id
_entity_poly.type
_entity_poly.pdbx_seq_one_letter_code
_entity_poly.pdbx_strand_id
1 'polypeptide(L)'
;YEVQKLFMTNVGDRVVPSTATGTPSLLAPITGAVGLSTWATTAAYDDVKVIGADGNTLLTDDFSGGAAQWTHTGGGSWSVQDGQYVQTDVTAENTMVSAGDPSWHDYDLKAKATKKAGKEGFLVAFGVKDTGNYYWWNIGGWNNTQSAVEQAVDGGKSTLISKAGSVETGRTYDIDVKVRGRQVTLYLDGQEWGSFTDDKPAEPFRQVVTKDQKTGDLIVKVVNAQNSAARTAVDLGGAKVASRARVTTLAAAPDAVNSETSTTVAPMRSTFDGVARKFTYTFPANSITFLRIRQR
;
A
#
# COMPACT_ATOMS: atom_id res chain seq x y z
N TYR A 1 10.44 -2.32 18.94
CA TYR A 1 10.26 -3.19 20.13
C TYR A 1 9.05 -2.81 20.99
N GLU A 2 8.73 -1.52 21.17
CA GLU A 2 7.63 -1.09 22.07
C GLU A 2 6.26 -1.66 21.70
N VAL A 3 5.94 -1.79 20.41
CA VAL A 3 4.69 -2.44 19.94
C VAL A 3 4.59 -3.88 20.47
N GLN A 4 5.64 -4.69 20.27
CA GLN A 4 5.66 -6.07 20.73
C GLN A 4 5.51 -6.14 22.26
N LYS A 5 6.24 -5.30 23.00
CA LYS A 5 6.13 -5.22 24.47
C LYS A 5 4.73 -4.85 24.94
N LEU A 6 4.09 -3.89 24.26
CA LEU A 6 2.75 -3.44 24.59
C LEU A 6 1.72 -4.57 24.40
N PHE A 7 1.79 -5.32 23.31
CA PHE A 7 0.93 -6.49 23.09
C PHE A 7 1.22 -7.63 24.08
N MET A 8 2.50 -7.94 24.35
CA MET A 8 2.92 -8.98 25.29
C MET A 8 2.50 -8.71 26.73
N THR A 9 2.38 -7.44 27.12
CA THR A 9 1.96 -7.05 28.48
C THR A 9 0.45 -6.85 28.63
N ASN A 10 -0.30 -7.03 27.54
CA ASN A 10 -1.76 -6.85 27.50
C ASN A 10 -2.44 -7.96 26.68
N VAL A 11 -2.00 -9.21 26.80
CA VAL A 11 -2.50 -10.32 25.97
C VAL A 11 -3.98 -10.61 26.27
N GLY A 12 -4.33 -10.79 27.54
CA GLY A 12 -5.58 -11.45 27.94
C GLY A 12 -5.54 -12.95 27.65
N ASP A 13 -6.44 -13.72 28.23
CA ASP A 13 -6.42 -15.19 28.16
C ASP A 13 -7.39 -15.73 27.09
N ARG A 14 -8.42 -14.97 26.72
CA ARG A 14 -9.42 -15.38 25.73
C ARG A 14 -9.80 -14.23 24.80
N VAL A 15 -9.84 -14.49 23.50
CA VAL A 15 -10.42 -13.55 22.52
C VAL A 15 -11.95 -13.49 22.72
N VAL A 16 -12.47 -12.28 22.80
CA VAL A 16 -13.91 -12.02 22.84
C VAL A 16 -14.36 -11.73 21.40
N PRO A 17 -15.33 -12.49 20.85
CA PRO A 17 -15.90 -12.18 19.55
C PRO A 17 -16.36 -10.72 19.49
N SER A 18 -15.84 -9.99 18.53
CA SER A 18 -16.07 -8.56 18.38
C SER A 18 -16.09 -8.22 16.89
N THR A 19 -16.92 -7.25 16.53
CA THR A 19 -17.02 -6.71 15.18
C THR A 19 -16.68 -5.23 15.19
N ALA A 20 -16.21 -4.74 14.06
CA ALA A 20 -16.07 -3.32 13.80
C ALA A 20 -16.85 -3.00 12.52
N THR A 21 -17.50 -1.85 12.50
CA THR A 21 -17.90 -1.26 11.22
C THR A 21 -16.63 -0.89 10.46
N GLY A 22 -16.62 -1.10 9.14
CA GLY A 22 -15.53 -0.60 8.32
C GLY A 22 -15.37 0.90 8.50
N THR A 23 -14.13 1.38 8.40
CA THR A 23 -13.89 2.83 8.38
C THR A 23 -14.59 3.40 7.16
N PRO A 24 -15.45 4.44 7.27
CA PRO A 24 -16.02 5.10 6.10
C PRO A 24 -14.88 5.64 5.24
N SER A 25 -14.48 4.85 4.25
CA SER A 25 -13.50 5.24 3.27
C SER A 25 -14.24 6.01 2.20
N LEU A 26 -13.92 7.29 2.05
CA LEU A 26 -14.11 7.96 0.77
C LEU A 26 -13.13 7.27 -0.17
N LEU A 27 -13.57 6.18 -0.81
CA LEU A 27 -12.77 5.46 -1.80
C LEU A 27 -12.52 6.41 -2.97
N ALA A 28 -11.46 7.20 -2.86
CA ALA A 28 -11.02 8.11 -3.90
C ALA A 28 -10.60 7.31 -5.14
N PRO A 29 -10.70 7.89 -6.35
CA PRO A 29 -10.15 7.27 -7.55
C PRO A 29 -8.66 6.95 -7.35
N ILE A 30 -8.17 5.97 -8.08
CA ILE A 30 -6.73 5.77 -8.23
C ILE A 30 -6.18 7.04 -8.89
N THR A 31 -5.24 7.68 -8.22
CA THR A 31 -4.50 8.82 -8.76
C THR A 31 -3.02 8.51 -8.74
N GLY A 32 -2.28 9.08 -9.69
CA GLY A 32 -0.84 9.05 -9.67
C GLY A 32 -0.22 9.13 -11.05
N ALA A 33 1.07 9.48 -11.04
CA ALA A 33 1.97 9.41 -12.16
C ALA A 33 2.13 7.96 -12.67
N VAL A 34 2.92 7.80 -13.73
CA VAL A 34 3.25 6.48 -14.32
C VAL A 34 4.72 6.16 -14.11
N GLY A 35 5.10 4.89 -14.25
CA GLY A 35 6.49 4.47 -14.05
C GLY A 35 6.88 3.24 -14.84
N LEU A 36 8.18 3.03 -14.97
CA LEU A 36 8.81 1.86 -15.57
C LEU A 36 9.76 1.25 -14.53
N SER A 37 9.89 -0.07 -14.51
CA SER A 37 10.75 -0.75 -13.52
C SER A 37 11.10 -2.17 -13.98
N THR A 38 12.16 -2.73 -13.43
CA THR A 38 12.58 -4.12 -13.62
C THR A 38 12.89 -4.78 -12.28
N TRP A 39 12.96 -6.11 -12.30
CA TRP A 39 13.39 -6.92 -11.17
C TRP A 39 14.33 -8.03 -11.65
N ALA A 40 15.63 -7.91 -11.34
CA ALA A 40 16.67 -8.81 -11.81
C ALA A 40 16.62 -9.07 -13.34
N THR A 41 16.35 -8.02 -14.10
CA THR A 41 16.15 -8.03 -15.56
C THR A 41 16.58 -6.72 -16.20
N THR A 42 17.23 -6.83 -17.36
CA THR A 42 17.46 -5.75 -18.32
C THR A 42 16.27 -5.69 -19.27
N ALA A 43 15.63 -4.52 -19.38
CA ALA A 43 14.54 -4.28 -20.32
C ALA A 43 14.69 -2.92 -20.98
N ALA A 44 14.22 -2.82 -22.23
CA ALA A 44 14.11 -1.57 -22.96
C ALA A 44 12.65 -1.17 -23.09
N TYR A 45 12.38 0.12 -22.91
CA TYR A 45 11.07 0.71 -23.05
C TYR A 45 11.05 1.77 -24.14
N ASP A 46 9.90 1.89 -24.78
CA ASP A 46 9.70 2.80 -25.90
C ASP A 46 8.22 3.19 -26.01
N ASP A 47 7.92 4.22 -26.81
CA ASP A 47 6.56 4.68 -27.14
C ASP A 47 5.64 4.84 -25.91
N VAL A 48 6.12 5.49 -24.84
CA VAL A 48 5.27 5.76 -23.67
C VAL A 48 4.28 6.85 -23.99
N LYS A 49 3.00 6.59 -23.74
CA LYS A 49 1.92 7.55 -23.93
C LYS A 49 0.89 7.46 -22.81
N VAL A 50 0.55 8.60 -22.21
CA VAL A 50 -0.53 8.71 -21.23
C VAL A 50 -1.60 9.64 -21.77
N ILE A 51 -2.85 9.15 -21.82
CA ILE A 51 -4.00 9.87 -22.36
C ILE A 51 -5.07 9.97 -21.27
N GLY A 52 -5.50 11.17 -20.93
CA GLY A 52 -6.61 11.39 -20.00
C GLY A 52 -7.93 10.92 -20.59
N ALA A 53 -8.92 10.66 -19.74
CA ALA A 53 -10.25 10.21 -20.18
C ALA A 53 -11.00 11.24 -21.05
N ASP A 54 -10.59 12.51 -21.00
CA ASP A 54 -11.05 13.59 -21.87
C ASP A 54 -10.40 13.56 -23.28
N GLY A 55 -9.45 12.65 -23.52
CA GLY A 55 -8.70 12.50 -24.76
C GLY A 55 -7.43 13.34 -24.83
N ASN A 56 -7.13 14.17 -23.82
CA ASN A 56 -5.92 14.98 -23.81
C ASN A 56 -4.68 14.12 -23.58
N THR A 57 -3.61 14.41 -24.30
CA THR A 57 -2.31 13.76 -24.05
C THR A 57 -1.69 14.38 -22.81
N LEU A 58 -1.48 13.56 -21.78
CA LEU A 58 -0.85 13.94 -20.51
C LEU A 58 0.68 13.77 -20.58
N LEU A 59 1.14 12.71 -21.26
CA LEU A 59 2.55 12.42 -21.49
C LEU A 59 2.71 11.72 -22.84
N THR A 60 3.80 12.04 -23.54
CA THR A 60 4.34 11.22 -24.61
C THR A 60 5.85 11.24 -24.51
N ASP A 61 6.49 10.08 -24.64
CA ASP A 61 7.95 9.97 -24.68
C ASP A 61 8.33 8.74 -25.52
N ASP A 62 8.96 8.98 -26.66
CA ASP A 62 9.55 7.96 -27.54
C ASP A 62 11.07 7.84 -27.32
N PHE A 63 11.59 8.52 -26.30
CA PHE A 63 13.00 8.57 -25.89
C PHE A 63 14.00 9.00 -26.97
N SER A 64 13.54 9.47 -28.14
CA SER A 64 14.40 10.02 -29.19
C SER A 64 15.12 11.30 -28.75
N GLY A 65 14.49 12.06 -27.84
CA GLY A 65 15.01 13.28 -27.22
C GLY A 65 15.69 13.08 -25.87
N GLY A 66 15.90 11.84 -25.42
CA GLY A 66 16.37 11.51 -24.07
C GLY A 66 15.23 11.19 -23.10
N ALA A 67 15.54 11.09 -21.80
CA ALA A 67 14.57 10.68 -20.76
C ALA A 67 14.42 11.74 -19.64
N ALA A 68 14.52 13.02 -19.99
CA ALA A 68 14.54 14.12 -18.99
C ALA A 68 13.23 14.27 -18.20
N GLN A 69 12.12 13.70 -18.69
CA GLN A 69 10.83 13.70 -18.00
C GLN A 69 10.75 12.67 -16.86
N TRP A 70 11.75 11.78 -16.75
CA TRP A 70 11.74 10.65 -15.84
C TRP A 70 12.66 10.88 -14.65
N THR A 71 12.10 10.68 -13.45
CA THR A 71 12.84 10.75 -12.19
C THR A 71 13.16 9.35 -11.72
N HIS A 72 14.44 9.09 -11.41
CA HIS A 72 14.89 7.81 -10.87
C HIS A 72 14.74 7.78 -9.36
N THR A 73 13.95 6.83 -8.84
CA THR A 73 13.64 6.71 -7.41
C THR A 73 13.99 5.35 -6.82
N GLY A 74 14.36 4.38 -7.65
CA GLY A 74 14.72 3.02 -7.25
C GLY A 74 16.21 2.69 -7.39
N GLY A 75 16.54 1.40 -7.34
CA GLY A 75 17.88 0.90 -7.67
C GLY A 75 18.14 0.83 -9.18
N GLY A 76 19.23 0.16 -9.55
CA GLY A 76 19.58 -0.09 -10.95
C GLY A 76 20.18 1.10 -11.68
N SER A 77 20.41 0.93 -12.98
CA SER A 77 21.01 1.93 -13.85
C SER A 77 20.15 2.08 -15.10
N TRP A 78 19.86 3.33 -15.48
CA TRP A 78 19.02 3.67 -16.62
C TRP A 78 19.77 4.57 -17.59
N SER A 79 19.60 4.32 -18.88
CA SER A 79 20.19 5.13 -19.95
C SER A 79 19.37 5.01 -21.22
N VAL A 80 19.32 6.06 -22.03
CA VAL A 80 18.78 5.96 -23.38
C VAL A 80 19.81 5.30 -24.30
N GLN A 81 19.42 4.24 -25.00
CA GLN A 81 20.24 3.50 -25.95
C GLN A 81 19.42 3.23 -27.21
N ASP A 82 19.94 3.61 -28.38
CA ASP A 82 19.29 3.41 -29.67
C ASP A 82 17.82 3.90 -29.71
N GLY A 83 17.55 5.03 -29.04
CA GLY A 83 16.21 5.60 -28.95
C GLY A 83 15.26 4.91 -27.97
N GLN A 84 15.75 4.00 -27.13
CA GLN A 84 14.94 3.31 -26.12
C GLN A 84 15.45 3.65 -24.71
N TYR A 85 14.56 3.70 -23.72
CA TYR A 85 14.99 3.84 -22.33
C TYR A 85 15.27 2.49 -21.71
N VAL A 86 16.54 2.23 -21.40
CA VAL A 86 17.03 0.91 -21.04
C VAL A 86 17.48 0.88 -19.59
N GLN A 87 16.91 -0.06 -18.83
CA GLN A 87 17.49 -0.48 -17.56
C GLN A 87 18.61 -1.48 -17.88
N THR A 88 19.83 -1.21 -17.42
CA THR A 88 21.04 -1.97 -17.80
C THR A 88 21.56 -2.92 -16.72
N ASP A 89 21.19 -2.74 -15.46
CA ASP A 89 21.65 -3.58 -14.36
C ASP A 89 20.75 -4.82 -14.19
N VAL A 90 21.18 -5.93 -14.77
CA VAL A 90 20.46 -7.22 -14.74
C VAL A 90 20.29 -7.81 -13.34
N THR A 91 21.02 -7.33 -12.33
CA THR A 91 20.91 -7.83 -10.95
C THR A 91 20.07 -6.95 -10.05
N ALA A 92 19.83 -5.70 -10.45
CA ALA A 92 19.10 -4.76 -9.64
C ALA A 92 17.62 -5.14 -9.51
N GLU A 93 17.09 -4.86 -8.32
CA GLU A 93 15.69 -5.02 -7.98
C GLU A 93 15.09 -3.65 -7.69
N ASN A 94 13.77 -3.52 -7.91
CA ASN A 94 13.02 -2.30 -7.66
C ASN A 94 13.66 -1.06 -8.31
N THR A 95 13.72 -1.05 -9.63
CA THR A 95 14.49 -0.07 -10.42
C THR A 95 13.66 1.13 -10.87
N MET A 96 12.63 1.49 -10.11
CA MET A 96 11.58 2.41 -10.55
C MET A 96 12.11 3.77 -11.04
N VAL A 97 11.65 4.15 -12.23
CA VAL A 97 11.65 5.51 -12.76
C VAL A 97 10.20 5.96 -12.93
N SER A 98 9.89 7.22 -12.67
CA SER A 98 8.52 7.76 -12.78
C SER A 98 8.47 9.08 -13.54
N ALA A 99 7.34 9.32 -14.22
CA ALA A 99 7.08 10.54 -14.96
C ALA A 99 5.60 10.95 -14.83
N GLY A 100 5.34 12.25 -14.83
CA GLY A 100 3.99 12.81 -14.75
C GLY A 100 3.61 13.36 -13.37
N ASP A 101 2.30 13.54 -13.16
CA ASP A 101 1.75 14.21 -11.97
C ASP A 101 1.03 13.21 -11.05
N PRO A 102 1.30 13.19 -9.73
CA PRO A 102 0.58 12.40 -8.74
C PRO A 102 -0.95 12.65 -8.70
N SER A 103 -1.43 13.75 -9.26
CA SER A 103 -2.85 14.09 -9.33
C SER A 103 -3.58 13.47 -10.53
N TRP A 104 -2.87 12.89 -11.50
CA TRP A 104 -3.51 12.27 -12.66
C TRP A 104 -4.44 11.15 -12.24
N HIS A 105 -5.61 11.11 -12.84
CA HIS A 105 -6.62 10.08 -12.62
C HIS A 105 -7.30 9.81 -13.96
N ASP A 106 -8.03 8.69 -14.04
CA ASP A 106 -8.80 8.32 -15.23
C ASP A 106 -8.00 8.46 -16.54
N TYR A 107 -7.02 7.58 -16.76
CA TYR A 107 -6.14 7.64 -17.92
C TYR A 107 -5.85 6.26 -18.53
N ASP A 108 -5.39 6.29 -19.78
CA ASP A 108 -4.80 5.15 -20.48
C ASP A 108 -3.28 5.35 -20.54
N LEU A 109 -2.53 4.41 -19.98
CA LEU A 109 -1.07 4.33 -20.08
C LEU A 109 -0.72 3.25 -21.10
N LYS A 110 0.05 3.64 -22.12
CA LYS A 110 0.60 2.74 -23.13
C LYS A 110 2.11 2.81 -23.11
N ALA A 111 2.75 1.67 -23.35
CA ALA A 111 4.19 1.57 -23.52
C ALA A 111 4.53 0.32 -24.33
N LYS A 112 5.69 0.33 -24.97
CA LYS A 112 6.34 -0.88 -25.47
C LYS A 112 7.44 -1.31 -24.52
N ALA A 113 7.58 -2.61 -24.33
CA ALA A 113 8.66 -3.17 -23.53
C ALA A 113 9.27 -4.40 -24.18
N THR A 114 10.59 -4.50 -24.11
CA THR A 114 11.36 -5.64 -24.62
C THR A 114 12.26 -6.15 -23.50
N LYS A 115 12.05 -7.40 -23.06
CA LYS A 115 13.02 -8.08 -22.19
C LYS A 115 14.32 -8.31 -22.96
N LYS A 116 15.46 -7.85 -22.45
CA LYS A 116 16.78 -8.02 -23.08
C LYS A 116 17.58 -9.17 -22.44
N ALA A 117 17.54 -9.30 -21.11
CA ALA A 117 18.23 -10.37 -20.37
C ALA A 117 17.70 -10.48 -18.93
N GLY A 118 18.00 -11.56 -18.21
CA GLY A 118 17.70 -11.70 -16.79
C GLY A 118 16.57 -12.67 -16.45
N LYS A 119 16.26 -12.76 -15.15
CA LYS A 119 15.43 -13.82 -14.56
C LYS A 119 13.94 -13.58 -14.74
N GLU A 120 13.50 -12.33 -14.72
CA GLU A 120 12.08 -11.95 -14.84
C GLU A 120 11.82 -11.24 -16.18
N GLY A 121 10.69 -10.55 -16.32
CA GLY A 121 10.39 -9.65 -17.43
C GLY A 121 10.50 -8.19 -17.01
N PHE A 122 9.46 -7.43 -17.23
CA PHE A 122 9.44 -5.98 -17.06
C PHE A 122 8.20 -5.55 -16.28
N LEU A 123 8.28 -4.38 -15.66
CA LEU A 123 7.19 -3.82 -14.89
C LEU A 123 6.77 -2.46 -15.46
N VAL A 124 5.47 -2.20 -15.38
CA VAL A 124 4.88 -0.88 -15.64
C VAL A 124 4.09 -0.47 -14.42
N ALA A 125 4.39 0.72 -13.90
CA ALA A 125 3.74 1.30 -12.72
C ALA A 125 2.71 2.34 -13.12
N PHE A 126 1.65 2.42 -12.33
CA PHE A 126 0.53 3.35 -12.50
C PHE A 126 0.00 3.72 -11.12
N GLY A 127 -0.73 4.83 -11.03
CA GLY A 127 -1.18 5.37 -9.75
C GLY A 127 -0.01 5.66 -8.79
N VAL A 128 1.15 6.05 -9.33
CA VAL A 128 2.36 6.36 -8.55
C VAL A 128 2.17 7.70 -7.85
N LYS A 129 2.04 7.67 -6.52
CA LYS A 129 1.96 8.89 -5.69
C LYS A 129 3.32 9.26 -5.13
N ASP A 130 4.04 8.24 -4.66
CA ASP A 130 5.36 8.34 -4.06
C ASP A 130 6.03 6.95 -4.06
N THR A 131 7.21 6.85 -3.45
CA THR A 131 8.00 5.61 -3.38
C THR A 131 7.41 4.50 -2.50
N GLY A 132 6.38 4.80 -1.70
CA GLY A 132 5.67 3.86 -0.84
C GLY A 132 4.24 3.53 -1.30
N ASN A 133 3.68 4.33 -2.22
CA ASN A 133 2.28 4.26 -2.64
C ASN A 133 2.15 4.25 -4.17
N TYR A 134 1.98 3.05 -4.74
CA TYR A 134 1.85 2.84 -6.18
C TYR A 134 1.23 1.48 -6.50
N TYR A 135 0.84 1.29 -7.75
CA TYR A 135 0.59 -0.02 -8.32
C TYR A 135 1.67 -0.31 -9.36
N TRP A 136 1.96 -1.59 -9.54
CA TRP A 136 2.65 -2.01 -10.75
C TRP A 136 2.09 -3.31 -11.28
N TRP A 137 2.26 -3.50 -12.58
CA TRP A 137 2.05 -4.77 -13.23
C TRP A 137 3.41 -5.40 -13.48
N ASN A 138 3.73 -6.45 -12.74
CA ASN A 138 4.90 -7.29 -12.95
C ASN A 138 4.58 -8.33 -14.03
N ILE A 139 5.21 -8.22 -15.19
CA ILE A 139 4.96 -9.08 -16.36
C ILE A 139 6.15 -10.02 -16.51
N GLY A 140 5.92 -11.32 -16.32
CA GLY A 140 7.00 -12.32 -16.30
C GLY A 140 7.84 -12.28 -15.02
N GLY A 141 7.23 -12.04 -13.87
CA GLY A 141 7.85 -12.15 -12.55
C GLY A 141 8.04 -13.61 -12.08
N TRP A 142 8.57 -13.77 -10.87
CA TRP A 142 8.87 -15.05 -10.21
C TRP A 142 9.65 -16.01 -11.11
N ASN A 143 10.83 -15.58 -11.54
CA ASN A 143 11.65 -16.28 -12.55
C ASN A 143 10.92 -16.50 -13.88
N ASN A 144 10.14 -15.52 -14.34
CA ASN A 144 9.42 -15.57 -15.61
C ASN A 144 8.38 -16.70 -15.70
N THR A 145 7.67 -16.95 -14.60
CA THR A 145 6.62 -17.99 -14.52
C THR A 145 5.22 -17.43 -14.24
N GLN A 146 5.13 -16.17 -13.83
CA GLN A 146 3.89 -15.54 -13.40
C GLN A 146 3.88 -14.05 -13.71
N SER A 147 2.71 -13.51 -14.00
CA SER A 147 2.49 -12.05 -14.04
C SER A 147 1.48 -11.66 -12.95
N ALA A 148 1.69 -10.51 -12.32
CA ALA A 148 0.84 -10.06 -11.21
C ALA A 148 0.71 -8.54 -11.16
N VAL A 149 -0.43 -8.07 -10.68
CA VAL A 149 -0.56 -6.68 -10.23
C VAL A 149 -0.33 -6.65 -8.74
N GLU A 150 0.58 -5.79 -8.30
CA GLU A 150 0.86 -5.56 -6.89
C GLU A 150 0.59 -4.10 -6.54
N GLN A 151 0.11 -3.89 -5.32
CA GLN A 151 -0.11 -2.58 -4.72
C GLN A 151 0.87 -2.41 -3.57
N ALA A 152 1.59 -1.28 -3.57
CA ALA A 152 2.32 -0.79 -2.42
C ALA A 152 1.47 0.24 -1.67
N VAL A 153 1.31 0.06 -0.36
CA VAL A 153 0.71 1.03 0.56
C VAL A 153 1.65 1.20 1.75
N ASP A 154 2.13 2.41 1.98
CA ASP A 154 3.12 2.73 3.00
C ASP A 154 4.36 1.79 2.95
N GLY A 155 4.76 1.41 1.73
CA GLY A 155 5.87 0.49 1.46
C GLY A 155 5.56 -1.00 1.61
N GLY A 156 4.40 -1.36 2.18
CA GLY A 156 3.91 -2.74 2.25
C GLY A 156 3.30 -3.18 0.92
N LYS A 157 3.71 -4.35 0.40
CA LYS A 157 3.22 -4.89 -0.88
C LYS A 157 2.13 -5.94 -0.69
N SER A 158 1.15 -5.92 -1.58
CA SER A 158 0.12 -6.96 -1.68
C SER A 158 -0.23 -7.25 -3.15
N THR A 159 -0.59 -8.48 -3.46
CA THR A 159 -1.03 -8.88 -4.80
C THR A 159 -2.54 -8.68 -4.97
N LEU A 160 -2.95 -8.00 -6.03
CA LEU A 160 -4.36 -7.77 -6.37
C LEU A 160 -4.91 -8.87 -7.26
N ILE A 161 -4.21 -9.14 -8.37
CA ILE A 161 -4.52 -10.22 -9.30
C ILE A 161 -3.24 -10.86 -9.79
N SER A 162 -3.31 -12.14 -10.15
CA SER A 162 -2.17 -12.82 -10.76
C SER A 162 -2.58 -14.00 -11.63
N LYS A 163 -1.76 -14.28 -12.64
CA LYS A 163 -1.93 -15.36 -13.61
C LYS A 163 -0.57 -15.97 -13.94
N ALA A 164 -0.52 -17.28 -14.17
CA ALA A 164 0.66 -17.91 -14.76
C ALA A 164 0.93 -17.34 -16.15
N GLY A 165 2.20 -17.21 -16.52
CA GLY A 165 2.60 -16.65 -17.81
C GLY A 165 4.06 -16.23 -17.83
N SER A 166 4.59 -16.06 -19.03
CA SER A 166 5.99 -15.67 -19.26
C SER A 166 6.10 -14.70 -20.42
N VAL A 167 7.24 -14.02 -20.51
CA VAL A 167 7.63 -13.21 -21.67
C VAL A 167 8.88 -13.78 -22.33
N GLU A 168 9.00 -13.55 -23.63
CA GLU A 168 10.12 -13.96 -24.46
C GLU A 168 11.21 -12.88 -24.47
N THR A 169 12.46 -13.29 -24.29
CA THR A 169 13.61 -12.40 -24.46
C THR A 169 13.73 -11.98 -25.93
N GLY A 170 13.90 -10.68 -26.17
CA GLY A 170 14.04 -10.08 -27.49
C GLY A 170 12.72 -9.75 -28.19
N ARG A 171 11.58 -10.21 -27.68
CA ARG A 171 10.25 -9.85 -28.19
C ARG A 171 9.77 -8.55 -27.55
N THR A 172 9.28 -7.63 -28.38
CA THR A 172 8.60 -6.42 -27.92
C THR A 172 7.13 -6.73 -27.68
N TYR A 173 6.60 -6.23 -26.56
CA TYR A 173 5.21 -6.35 -26.16
C TYR A 173 4.56 -4.97 -26.13
N ASP A 174 3.31 -4.87 -26.59
CA ASP A 174 2.48 -3.67 -26.44
C ASP A 174 1.70 -3.76 -25.13
N ILE A 175 1.89 -2.79 -24.24
CA ILE A 175 1.26 -2.73 -22.92
C ILE A 175 0.23 -1.61 -22.92
N ASP A 176 -0.99 -1.88 -22.44
CA ASP A 176 -2.04 -0.88 -22.24
C ASP A 176 -2.69 -1.08 -20.86
N VAL A 177 -2.66 -0.04 -20.04
CA VAL A 177 -3.25 0.03 -18.69
C VAL A 177 -4.31 1.11 -18.69
N LYS A 178 -5.57 0.72 -18.50
CA LYS A 178 -6.71 1.64 -18.44
C LYS A 178 -7.18 1.79 -17.00
N VAL A 179 -6.99 2.97 -16.44
CA VAL A 179 -7.43 3.33 -15.08
C VAL A 179 -8.73 4.13 -15.19
N ARG A 180 -9.81 3.68 -14.55
CA ARG A 180 -11.10 4.39 -14.48
C ARG A 180 -11.65 4.34 -13.05
N GLY A 181 -11.58 5.47 -12.34
CA GLY A 181 -11.84 5.52 -10.90
C GLY A 181 -10.93 4.52 -10.17
N ARG A 182 -11.52 3.42 -9.69
CA ARG A 182 -10.80 2.31 -9.03
C ARG A 182 -10.80 1.02 -9.83
N GLN A 183 -11.44 1.03 -11.00
CA GLN A 183 -11.39 -0.06 -11.96
C GLN A 183 -10.12 0.08 -12.80
N VAL A 184 -9.38 -1.02 -12.94
CA VAL A 184 -8.22 -1.11 -13.82
C VAL A 184 -8.42 -2.27 -14.77
N THR A 185 -8.13 -2.06 -16.05
CA THR A 185 -8.13 -3.11 -17.08
C THR A 185 -6.80 -3.08 -17.82
N LEU A 186 -6.21 -4.25 -18.01
CA LEU A 186 -4.85 -4.44 -18.50
C LEU A 186 -4.88 -5.24 -19.79
N TYR A 187 -4.13 -4.79 -20.79
CA TYR A 187 -3.96 -5.47 -22.05
C TYR A 187 -2.48 -5.70 -22.35
N LEU A 188 -2.20 -6.88 -22.88
CA LEU A 188 -0.89 -7.25 -23.44
C LEU A 188 -1.10 -7.64 -24.89
N ASP A 189 -0.40 -7.00 -25.82
CA ASP A 189 -0.54 -7.20 -27.27
C ASP A 189 -2.00 -7.06 -27.75
N GLY A 190 -2.72 -6.08 -27.19
CA GLY A 190 -4.12 -5.81 -27.49
C GLY A 190 -5.12 -6.83 -26.94
N GLN A 191 -4.67 -7.90 -26.29
CA GLN A 191 -5.53 -8.88 -25.62
C GLN A 191 -5.70 -8.51 -24.14
N GLU A 192 -6.93 -8.57 -23.63
CA GLU A 192 -7.18 -8.33 -22.21
C GLU A 192 -6.44 -9.37 -21.37
N TRP A 193 -5.44 -8.93 -20.63
CA TRP A 193 -4.72 -9.78 -19.70
C TRP A 193 -5.49 -9.93 -18.40
N GLY A 194 -6.19 -8.89 -17.92
CA GLY A 194 -7.02 -8.97 -16.73
C GLY A 194 -7.61 -7.63 -16.30
N SER A 195 -8.52 -7.69 -15.33
CA SER A 195 -9.23 -6.53 -14.82
C SER A 195 -9.51 -6.70 -13.33
N PHE A 196 -9.45 -5.61 -12.56
CA PHE A 196 -9.75 -5.61 -11.13
C PHE A 196 -10.31 -4.27 -10.67
N THR A 197 -11.09 -4.31 -9.60
CA THR A 197 -11.49 -3.11 -8.86
C THR A 197 -10.76 -3.13 -7.53
N ASP A 198 -10.02 -2.07 -7.22
CA ASP A 198 -9.44 -1.92 -5.89
C ASP A 198 -10.50 -1.37 -4.92
N ASP A 199 -11.61 -2.07 -4.68
CA ASP A 199 -12.67 -1.62 -3.77
C ASP A 199 -12.45 -2.05 -2.32
N LYS A 200 -11.38 -2.81 -2.05
CA LYS A 200 -11.01 -3.23 -0.70
C LYS A 200 -10.85 -1.97 0.14
N PRO A 201 -11.67 -1.79 1.19
CA PRO A 201 -11.44 -0.69 2.10
C PRO A 201 -10.03 -0.88 2.63
N ALA A 202 -9.17 0.13 2.45
CA ALA A 202 -8.10 0.30 3.42
C ALA A 202 -8.82 0.29 4.77
N GLU A 203 -8.55 -0.73 5.57
CA GLU A 203 -9.07 -0.80 6.93
C GLU A 203 -7.92 -0.38 7.85
N PRO A 204 -7.58 0.92 7.92
CA PRO A 204 -6.52 1.42 8.79
C PRO A 204 -6.92 1.29 10.27
N PHE A 205 -8.16 0.91 10.54
CA PHE A 205 -8.70 0.71 11.87
C PHE A 205 -8.84 -0.79 12.16
N ARG A 206 -7.95 -1.35 12.97
CA ARG A 206 -8.01 -2.76 13.42
C ARG A 206 -8.39 -2.79 14.89
N GLN A 207 -9.19 -3.77 15.27
CA GLN A 207 -9.51 -3.99 16.68
C GLN A 207 -9.44 -5.47 17.04
N VAL A 208 -9.09 -5.74 18.29
CA VAL A 208 -9.33 -7.03 18.94
C VAL A 208 -9.68 -6.80 20.40
N VAL A 209 -10.66 -7.55 20.90
CA VAL A 209 -11.02 -7.56 22.32
C VAL A 209 -10.58 -8.87 22.94
N THR A 210 -9.88 -8.80 24.07
CA THR A 210 -9.58 -9.98 24.87
C THR A 210 -10.11 -9.82 26.29
N LYS A 211 -10.33 -10.95 26.98
CA LYS A 211 -10.67 -11.01 28.38
C LYS A 211 -9.52 -11.60 29.17
N ASP A 212 -9.11 -10.93 30.23
CA ASP A 212 -8.21 -11.46 31.25
C ASP A 212 -9.04 -12.31 32.22
N GLN A 213 -8.77 -13.61 32.29
CA GLN A 213 -9.54 -14.56 33.09
C GLN A 213 -9.30 -14.37 34.59
N LYS A 214 -8.10 -13.94 35.00
CA LYS A 214 -7.75 -13.77 36.41
C LYS A 214 -8.49 -12.61 37.03
N THR A 215 -8.59 -11.50 36.30
CA THR A 215 -9.19 -10.25 36.77
C THR A 215 -10.62 -10.06 36.31
N GLY A 216 -11.02 -10.75 35.24
CA GLY A 216 -12.26 -10.52 34.52
C GLY A 216 -12.22 -9.31 33.58
N ASP A 217 -11.11 -8.56 33.52
CA ASP A 217 -11.00 -7.34 32.74
C ASP A 217 -11.21 -7.60 31.24
N LEU A 218 -11.94 -6.70 30.58
CA LEU A 218 -11.95 -6.60 29.13
C LEU A 218 -10.81 -5.68 28.68
N ILE A 219 -10.07 -6.08 27.67
CA ILE A 219 -8.98 -5.32 27.05
C ILE A 219 -9.37 -5.06 25.60
N VAL A 220 -9.83 -3.85 25.31
CA VAL A 220 -10.11 -3.40 23.94
C VAL A 220 -8.81 -2.85 23.36
N LYS A 221 -8.33 -3.46 22.28
CA LYS A 221 -7.09 -3.07 21.61
C LYS A 221 -7.45 -2.54 20.25
N VAL A 222 -6.99 -1.35 19.93
CA VAL A 222 -7.29 -0.67 18.67
C VAL A 222 -6.00 -0.14 18.07
N VAL A 223 -5.81 -0.41 16.77
CA VAL A 223 -4.79 0.23 15.94
C VAL A 223 -5.52 1.21 15.03
N ASN A 224 -5.15 2.48 15.08
CA ASN A 224 -5.58 3.49 14.14
C ASN A 224 -4.38 3.94 13.30
N ALA A 225 -4.24 3.37 12.11
CA ALA A 225 -3.21 3.70 11.13
C ALA A 225 -3.59 4.91 10.24
N GLN A 226 -4.69 5.61 10.55
CA GLN A 226 -5.04 6.84 9.86
C GLN A 226 -4.16 8.00 10.31
N ASN A 227 -3.92 8.96 9.41
CA ASN A 227 -3.30 10.25 9.73
C ASN A 227 -4.23 11.21 10.49
N SER A 228 -5.45 10.78 10.81
CA SER A 228 -6.43 11.52 11.61
C SER A 228 -6.90 10.71 12.82
N ALA A 229 -7.29 11.41 13.88
CA ALA A 229 -7.92 10.78 15.04
C ALA A 229 -9.30 10.20 14.65
N ALA A 230 -9.61 9.02 15.16
CA ALA A 230 -10.85 8.30 14.90
C ALA A 230 -11.76 8.33 16.14
N ARG A 231 -12.88 9.06 16.06
CA ARG A 231 -13.90 9.08 17.12
C ARG A 231 -14.87 7.92 16.94
N THR A 232 -14.80 6.94 17.83
CA THR A 232 -15.45 5.63 17.64
C THR A 232 -16.42 5.32 18.77
N ALA A 233 -17.61 4.85 18.41
CA ALA A 233 -18.55 4.28 19.36
C ALA A 233 -18.11 2.85 19.73
N VAL A 234 -17.99 2.57 21.03
CA VAL A 234 -17.64 1.26 21.58
C VAL A 234 -18.87 0.71 22.30
N ASP A 235 -19.36 -0.46 21.88
CA ASP A 235 -20.42 -1.22 22.55
C ASP A 235 -19.82 -2.50 23.13
N LEU A 236 -19.83 -2.61 24.46
CA LEU A 236 -19.34 -3.78 25.20
C LEU A 236 -20.42 -4.88 25.33
N GLY A 237 -21.51 -4.78 24.58
CA GLY A 237 -22.60 -5.75 24.57
C GLY A 237 -23.32 -5.77 25.92
N GLY A 238 -23.45 -6.95 26.53
CA GLY A 238 -24.07 -7.14 27.84
C GLY A 238 -23.10 -7.03 29.03
N ALA A 239 -21.84 -6.65 28.82
CA ALA A 239 -20.85 -6.65 29.89
C ALA A 239 -21.16 -5.58 30.96
N LYS A 240 -21.13 -6.00 32.23
CA LYS A 240 -21.14 -5.08 33.37
C LYS A 240 -19.72 -4.62 33.63
N VAL A 241 -19.50 -3.32 33.61
CA VAL A 241 -18.16 -2.73 33.67
C VAL A 241 -18.09 -1.56 34.66
N ALA A 242 -16.88 -1.29 35.15
CA ALA A 242 -16.58 -0.08 35.88
C ALA A 242 -16.60 1.14 34.95
N SER A 243 -16.85 2.33 35.53
CA SER A 243 -16.95 3.59 34.78
C SER A 243 -15.61 4.21 34.37
N ARG A 244 -14.50 3.59 34.78
CA ARG A 244 -13.13 4.04 34.51
C ARG A 244 -12.32 2.94 33.84
N ALA A 245 -11.66 3.27 32.74
CA ALA A 245 -10.66 2.43 32.07
C ALA A 245 -9.24 2.93 32.36
N ARG A 246 -8.28 1.99 32.39
CA ARG A 246 -6.86 2.33 32.22
C ARG A 246 -6.56 2.34 30.72
N VAL A 247 -5.88 3.38 30.27
CA VAL A 247 -5.52 3.56 28.87
C VAL A 247 -4.00 3.47 28.73
N THR A 248 -3.54 2.71 27.75
CA THR A 248 -2.14 2.80 27.30
C THR A 248 -2.15 3.05 25.80
N THR A 249 -1.54 4.16 25.37
CA THR A 249 -1.49 4.57 23.97
C THR A 249 -0.05 4.74 23.54
N LEU A 250 0.33 4.14 22.43
CA LEU A 250 1.56 4.44 21.71
C LEU A 250 1.15 5.16 20.42
N ALA A 251 1.56 6.41 20.27
CA ALA A 251 1.27 7.24 19.09
C ALA A 251 2.53 8.01 18.72
N ALA A 252 2.86 8.06 17.43
CA ALA A 252 4.02 8.76 16.92
C ALA A 252 3.81 9.13 15.43
N ALA A 253 4.71 9.94 14.87
CA ALA A 253 4.76 10.12 13.43
C ALA A 253 5.09 8.78 12.73
N PRO A 254 4.60 8.52 11.50
CA PRO A 254 4.82 7.24 10.81
C PRO A 254 6.29 6.85 10.61
N ASP A 255 7.17 7.85 10.45
CA ASP A 255 8.61 7.70 10.23
C ASP A 255 9.44 7.77 11.53
N ALA A 256 8.79 7.96 12.69
CA ALA A 256 9.49 8.06 13.96
C ALA A 256 10.11 6.72 14.36
N VAL A 257 11.39 6.76 14.74
CA VAL A 257 12.14 5.59 15.21
C VAL A 257 12.78 5.86 16.56
N ASN A 258 12.97 4.79 17.35
CA ASN A 258 13.85 4.83 18.52
C ASN A 258 15.28 4.47 18.09
N SER A 259 16.26 5.09 18.72
CA SER A 259 17.67 4.72 18.62
C SER A 259 18.18 4.18 19.96
N GLU A 260 19.46 3.83 20.05
CA GLU A 260 20.09 3.44 21.32
C GLU A 260 20.00 4.55 22.38
N THR A 261 20.01 5.81 21.96
CA THR A 261 20.05 6.98 22.85
C THR A 261 18.77 7.80 22.86
N SER A 262 17.76 7.44 22.07
CA SER A 262 16.50 8.18 21.95
C SER A 262 15.27 7.27 21.90
N THR A 263 14.28 7.57 22.73
CA THR A 263 13.02 6.80 22.86
C THR A 263 11.80 7.67 22.55
N THR A 264 11.79 8.30 21.37
CA THR A 264 10.70 9.17 20.90
C THR A 264 9.36 8.43 20.75
N VAL A 265 9.39 7.14 20.43
CA VAL A 265 8.21 6.28 20.27
C VAL A 265 8.04 5.42 21.52
N ALA A 266 7.20 5.86 22.46
CA ALA A 266 6.98 5.16 23.73
C ALA A 266 5.50 5.12 24.13
N PRO A 267 5.04 4.06 24.84
CA PRO A 267 3.66 4.01 25.34
C PRO A 267 3.42 5.01 26.48
N MET A 268 2.36 5.79 26.37
CA MET A 268 1.88 6.71 27.40
C MET A 268 0.67 6.12 28.13
N ARG A 269 0.64 6.23 29.46
CA ARG A 269 -0.47 5.74 30.30
C ARG A 269 -1.37 6.88 30.73
N SER A 270 -2.67 6.65 30.70
CA SER A 270 -3.69 7.59 31.19
C SER A 270 -4.92 6.83 31.70
N THR A 271 -5.96 7.56 32.09
CA THR A 271 -7.26 7.01 32.45
C THR A 271 -8.36 7.64 31.63
N PHE A 272 -9.41 6.87 31.36
CA PHE A 272 -10.62 7.37 30.70
C PHE A 272 -11.82 7.14 31.61
N ASP A 273 -12.50 8.23 31.96
CA ASP A 273 -13.76 8.23 32.71
C ASP A 273 -14.94 8.28 31.73
N GLY A 274 -16.09 7.73 32.14
CA GLY A 274 -17.28 7.67 31.29
C GLY A 274 -17.42 6.37 30.50
N VAL A 275 -16.71 5.31 30.92
CA VAL A 275 -16.97 3.97 30.42
C VAL A 275 -18.38 3.55 30.84
N ALA A 276 -19.15 3.07 29.89
CA ALA A 276 -20.45 2.47 30.11
C ALA A 276 -20.60 1.27 29.18
N ARG A 277 -21.79 0.67 29.16
CA ARG A 277 -22.12 -0.40 28.19
C ARG A 277 -21.83 0.05 26.76
N LYS A 278 -22.22 1.29 26.45
CA LYS A 278 -21.91 2.02 25.21
C LYS A 278 -21.23 3.33 25.58
N PHE A 279 -20.11 3.63 24.96
CA PHE A 279 -19.42 4.90 25.14
C PHE A 279 -18.71 5.32 23.85
N THR A 280 -18.18 6.52 23.80
CA THR A 280 -17.37 7.00 22.68
C THR A 280 -15.94 7.22 23.15
N TYR A 281 -14.97 6.83 22.34
CA TYR A 281 -13.56 7.08 22.57
C TYR A 281 -12.91 7.60 21.29
N THR A 282 -12.00 8.57 21.42
CA THR A 282 -11.22 9.09 20.29
C THR A 282 -9.84 8.46 20.29
N PHE A 283 -9.58 7.59 19.32
CA PHE A 283 -8.28 6.97 19.10
C PHE A 283 -7.38 7.93 18.30
N PRO A 284 -6.18 8.30 18.78
CA PRO A 284 -5.30 9.23 18.07
C PRO A 284 -4.89 8.72 16.68
N ALA A 285 -4.46 9.63 15.80
CA ALA A 285 -3.81 9.26 14.53
C ALA A 285 -2.55 8.41 14.78
N ASN A 286 -2.20 7.53 13.84
CA ASN A 286 -0.97 6.72 13.86
C ASN A 286 -0.68 6.09 15.23
N SER A 287 -1.67 5.40 15.79
CA SER A 287 -1.64 4.94 17.17
C SER A 287 -2.06 3.50 17.40
N ILE A 288 -1.60 2.97 18.53
CA ILE A 288 -2.06 1.72 19.13
C ILE A 288 -2.54 2.04 20.54
N THR A 289 -3.81 1.77 20.84
CA THR A 289 -4.44 2.05 22.12
C THR A 289 -5.02 0.80 22.76
N PHE A 290 -4.79 0.66 24.05
CA PHE A 290 -5.34 -0.39 24.91
C PHE A 290 -6.23 0.25 25.97
N LEU A 291 -7.51 -0.10 25.97
CA LEU A 291 -8.45 0.24 27.03
C LEU A 291 -8.65 -1.00 27.90
N ARG A 292 -8.09 -1.00 29.11
CA ARG A 292 -8.31 -2.05 30.11
C ARG A 292 -9.46 -1.64 31.02
N ILE A 293 -10.55 -2.38 30.92
CA ILE A 293 -11.85 -2.08 31.53
C ILE A 293 -12.19 -3.19 32.51
N ARG A 294 -12.34 -2.82 33.79
CA ARG A 294 -12.69 -3.78 34.84
C ARG A 294 -14.14 -4.22 34.74
N GLN A 295 -14.40 -5.52 34.77
CA GLN A 295 -15.76 -6.04 34.87
C GLN A 295 -16.31 -5.92 36.30
N ARG A 296 -17.63 -5.78 36.43
CA ARG A 296 -18.38 -5.69 37.69
C ARG A 296 -19.29 -6.89 37.88
#